data_AF-A0AAQ3G2G0-F1
#
_entry.id   AF-A0AAQ3G2G0-F1
#
_cell.length_a   1.000
_cell.length_b   1.000
_cell.length_c   1.000
_cell.angle_alpha   90.00
_cell.angle_beta   90.00
_cell.angle_gamma   90.00
#
_symmetry.space_group_name_H-M   'P 1'
#
loop_
_entity.id
_entity.type
_entity.pdbx_description
1 polymer ?
#
loop_
_entity_poly.entity_id
_entity_poly.type
_entity_poly.pdbx_seq_one_letter_code
_entity_poly.pdbx_strand_id
1 'polypeptide(L)'
;MKKFAITAAATALTLTMAGGAFAQSAQATQSPMVLAAGEMTKAKEETSDTWITTKVKADLVTEKGIPGTDIKVETNKGVVSLSSTTAVTESQKEVAVGIAKKIKGVKAVSADGLKAE
;
A
#
# COMPACT_ATOMS: atom_id res chain seq x y z
N MET A 1 -3.67 58.44 -2.17
CA MET A 1 -4.60 57.97 -3.22
C MET A 1 -5.49 56.91 -2.58
N LYS A 2 -6.71 57.28 -2.18
CA LYS A 2 -7.98 56.76 -2.74
C LYS A 2 -8.05 55.21 -2.57
N LYS A 3 -8.95 54.57 -1.82
CA LYS A 3 -10.27 54.96 -1.27
C LYS A 3 -10.86 53.74 -0.51
N PHE A 4 -11.38 53.98 0.69
CA PHE A 4 -12.64 53.52 1.33
C PHE A 4 -13.27 52.20 0.83
N ALA A 5 -13.39 51.16 1.68
CA ALA A 5 -14.49 50.90 2.64
C ALA A 5 -15.57 49.97 2.07
N ILE A 6 -15.78 48.80 2.69
CA ILE A 6 -17.06 48.09 2.68
C ILE A 6 -17.37 47.64 4.12
N THR A 7 -18.11 48.52 4.79
CA THR A 7 -19.33 48.28 5.55
C THR A 7 -19.35 47.21 6.65
N ALA A 8 -19.56 47.71 7.86
CA ALA A 8 -19.87 47.00 9.08
C ALA A 8 -21.33 46.49 9.13
N ALA A 9 -21.51 45.52 10.03
CA ALA A 9 -22.67 45.26 10.88
C ALA A 9 -23.97 44.73 10.24
N ALA A 10 -24.24 43.45 10.52
CA ALA A 10 -25.57 43.04 10.97
C ALA A 10 -25.44 41.84 11.94
N THR A 11 -25.73 42.13 13.19
CA THR A 11 -26.06 41.22 14.28
C THR A 11 -27.08 40.15 13.87
N ALA A 12 -26.83 38.88 14.23
CA ALA A 12 -27.89 37.97 14.67
C ALA A 12 -27.27 36.81 15.46
N LEU A 13 -27.26 37.00 16.78
CA LEU A 13 -27.14 35.98 17.80
C LEU A 13 -28.39 35.09 17.73
N THR A 14 -28.31 33.87 17.20
CA THR A 14 -29.30 32.82 17.50
C THR A 14 -28.62 31.49 17.78
N LEU A 15 -28.42 31.27 19.07
CA LEU A 15 -28.14 29.99 19.69
C LEU A 15 -29.44 29.17 19.69
N THR A 16 -29.52 28.12 18.87
CA THR A 16 -30.53 27.07 19.04
C THR A 16 -29.83 25.77 19.40
N MET A 17 -29.77 25.52 20.71
CA MET A 17 -29.51 24.22 21.30
C MET A 17 -30.82 23.43 21.30
N ALA A 18 -30.88 22.30 20.58
CA ALA A 18 -31.91 21.29 20.79
C ALA A 18 -31.36 19.89 20.48
N GLY A 19 -30.92 19.22 21.55
CA GLY A 19 -31.12 17.79 21.81
C GLY A 19 -30.92 16.79 20.69
N GLY A 20 -29.68 16.28 20.59
CA GLY A 20 -29.37 14.98 20.00
C GLY A 20 -28.12 14.45 20.69
N ALA A 21 -28.30 13.78 21.83
CA ALA A 21 -27.22 13.22 22.62
C ALA A 21 -26.58 12.03 21.89
N PHE A 22 -25.30 12.14 21.52
CA PHE A 22 -24.32 11.05 21.60
C PHE A 22 -22.92 11.64 21.81
N ALA A 23 -22.46 11.44 23.05
CA ALA A 23 -21.13 11.29 23.60
C ALA A 23 -19.85 11.68 22.81
N GLN A 24 -18.90 12.17 23.62
CA GLN A 24 -17.44 12.03 23.53
C GLN A 24 -16.71 13.21 22.87
N SER A 25 -16.43 14.30 23.61
CA SER A 25 -15.34 14.41 24.59
C SER A 25 -14.04 13.72 24.16
N ALA A 26 -13.09 14.51 23.66
CA ALA A 26 -11.66 14.41 23.93
C ALA A 26 -10.96 15.21 22.82
N GLN A 27 -10.58 16.45 23.11
CA GLN A 27 -9.17 16.67 23.43
C GLN A 27 -8.28 16.27 22.25
N ALA A 28 -8.05 17.20 21.33
CA ALA A 28 -6.82 17.21 20.55
C ALA A 28 -5.67 17.62 21.49
N THR A 29 -5.39 16.77 22.48
CA THR A 29 -4.20 16.84 23.31
C THR A 29 -3.04 16.30 22.48
N GLN A 30 -2.06 17.17 22.29
CA GLN A 30 -0.63 16.92 22.12
C GLN A 30 -0.20 15.47 21.83
N SER A 31 0.55 15.31 20.74
CA SER A 31 1.72 14.42 20.72
C SER A 31 2.75 14.95 19.72
N PRO A 32 3.94 15.38 20.17
CA PRO A 32 5.10 15.49 19.30
C PRO A 32 5.62 14.06 19.12
N MET A 33 5.53 13.48 17.92
CA MET A 33 6.17 12.20 17.65
C MET A 33 7.24 12.37 16.58
N VAL A 34 8.48 12.45 17.10
CA VAL A 34 9.71 11.91 16.50
C VAL A 34 9.43 10.83 15.46
N LEU A 35 10.09 10.86 14.29
CA LEU A 35 10.45 9.69 13.43
C LEU A 35 11.06 10.09 12.06
N ALA A 36 11.82 11.20 11.98
CA ALA A 36 12.48 11.61 10.73
C ALA A 36 13.71 10.74 10.33
N ALA A 37 14.00 9.65 11.04
CA ALA A 37 15.07 8.71 10.70
C ALA A 37 14.57 7.45 9.95
N GLY A 38 13.25 7.22 9.90
CA GLY A 38 12.66 6.03 9.26
C GLY A 38 12.17 6.25 7.82
N GLU A 39 11.97 7.50 7.39
CA GLU A 39 11.38 7.77 6.06
C GLU A 39 12.35 7.50 4.91
N MET A 40 13.65 7.75 5.07
CA MET A 40 14.63 7.48 4.00
C MET A 40 14.81 5.97 3.75
N THR A 41 14.81 5.14 4.80
CA THR A 41 14.93 3.68 4.65
C THR A 41 13.66 3.10 4.06
N LYS A 42 12.48 3.55 4.52
CA LYS A 42 11.20 3.09 4.00
C LYS A 42 11.03 3.47 2.53
N ALA A 43 11.33 4.72 2.14
CA ALA A 43 11.25 5.12 0.74
C ALA A 43 12.19 4.31 -0.18
N LYS A 44 13.39 3.97 0.29
CA LYS A 44 14.35 3.13 -0.45
C LYS A 44 13.90 1.67 -0.56
N GLU A 45 13.29 1.12 0.48
CA GLU A 45 12.71 -0.22 0.48
C GLU A 45 11.47 -0.30 -0.42
N GLU A 46 10.54 0.65 -0.31
CA GLU A 46 9.30 0.71 -1.14
C GLU A 46 9.62 0.89 -2.63
N THR A 47 10.59 1.75 -2.96
CA THR A 47 11.09 1.90 -4.34
C THR A 47 11.71 0.58 -4.81
N SER A 48 12.40 -0.14 -3.92
CA SER A 48 13.02 -1.42 -4.25
C SER A 48 11.98 -2.52 -4.50
N ASP A 49 10.98 -2.61 -3.62
CA ASP A 49 9.95 -3.63 -3.68
C ASP A 49 9.01 -3.41 -4.88
N THR A 50 8.76 -2.16 -5.26
CA THR A 50 7.97 -1.82 -6.44
C THR A 50 8.63 -2.37 -7.71
N TRP A 51 9.93 -2.11 -7.92
CA TRP A 51 10.62 -2.63 -9.12
C TRP A 51 10.73 -4.16 -9.09
N ILE A 52 10.95 -4.77 -7.91
CA ILE A 52 10.96 -6.23 -7.76
C ILE A 52 9.61 -6.80 -8.20
N THR A 53 8.50 -6.26 -7.66
CA THR A 53 7.14 -6.71 -7.99
C THR A 53 6.86 -6.60 -9.48
N THR A 54 7.19 -5.45 -10.08
CA THR A 54 7.02 -5.24 -11.53
C THR A 54 7.83 -6.24 -12.34
N LYS A 55 9.08 -6.51 -11.94
CA LYS A 55 9.95 -7.45 -12.64
C LYS A 55 9.47 -8.89 -12.52
N VAL A 56 9.09 -9.33 -11.31
CA VAL A 56 8.51 -10.65 -11.06
C VAL A 56 7.24 -10.82 -11.90
N LYS A 57 6.33 -9.85 -11.87
CA LYS A 57 5.07 -9.91 -12.62
C LYS A 57 5.31 -9.93 -14.13
N ALA A 58 6.25 -9.13 -14.63
CA ALA A 58 6.61 -9.15 -16.05
C ALA A 58 7.13 -10.52 -16.48
N ASP A 59 8.09 -11.08 -15.72
CA ASP A 59 8.70 -12.37 -16.05
C ASP A 59 7.66 -13.52 -15.97
N LEU A 60 6.76 -13.50 -14.98
CA LEU A 60 5.67 -14.48 -14.87
C LEU A 60 4.64 -14.40 -15.99
N VAL A 61 4.32 -13.20 -16.49
CA VAL A 61 3.38 -13.02 -17.61
C VAL A 61 4.02 -13.45 -18.93
N THR A 62 5.34 -13.31 -19.07
CA THR A 62 6.07 -13.79 -20.26
C THR A 62 6.33 -15.29 -20.25
N GLU A 63 6.27 -15.93 -19.09
CA GLU A 63 6.52 -17.38 -18.95
C GLU A 63 5.35 -18.17 -19.53
N LYS A 64 5.65 -19.06 -20.48
CA LYS A 64 4.61 -19.85 -21.14
C LYS A 64 4.15 -20.97 -20.22
N GLY A 65 2.84 -21.10 -20.07
CA GLY A 65 2.24 -22.14 -19.23
C GLY A 65 2.11 -21.77 -17.77
N ILE A 66 2.36 -20.51 -17.38
CA ILE A 66 1.94 -19.97 -16.08
C ILE A 66 0.85 -18.93 -16.34
N PRO A 67 -0.30 -18.95 -15.61
CA PRO A 67 -1.32 -17.92 -15.75
C PRO A 67 -0.88 -16.63 -15.04
N GLY A 68 0.18 -15.96 -15.55
CA GLY A 68 0.77 -14.77 -14.92
C GLY A 68 -0.21 -13.59 -14.76
N THR A 69 -1.29 -13.56 -15.55
CA THR A 69 -2.42 -12.61 -15.40
C THR A 69 -3.28 -12.89 -14.16
N ASP A 70 -3.43 -14.15 -13.77
CA ASP A 70 -4.22 -14.57 -12.60
C ASP A 70 -3.37 -14.66 -11.32
N ILE A 71 -2.05 -14.52 -11.46
CA ILE A 71 -1.12 -14.48 -10.34
C ILE A 71 -1.01 -13.06 -9.80
N LYS A 72 -1.33 -12.92 -8.52
CA LYS A 72 -1.07 -11.76 -7.72
C LYS A 72 0.31 -11.88 -7.07
N VAL A 73 1.10 -10.84 -7.27
CA VAL A 73 2.46 -10.70 -6.75
C VAL A 73 2.46 -9.52 -5.81
N GLU A 74 2.88 -9.75 -4.57
CA GLU A 74 3.08 -8.70 -3.57
C GLU A 74 4.50 -8.81 -3.03
N THR A 75 5.20 -7.69 -2.88
CA THR A 75 6.54 -7.67 -2.27
C THR A 75 6.52 -6.77 -1.05
N ASN A 76 7.08 -7.25 0.05
CA ASN A 76 7.25 -6.48 1.28
C ASN A 76 8.66 -6.66 1.84
N LYS A 77 9.45 -5.59 1.86
CA LYS A 77 10.81 -5.54 2.40
C LYS A 77 11.74 -6.63 1.82
N GLY A 78 11.59 -6.91 0.52
CA GLY A 78 12.30 -7.97 -0.20
C GLY A 78 11.71 -9.38 -0.05
N VAL A 79 10.57 -9.56 0.62
CA VAL A 79 9.84 -10.84 0.66
C VAL A 79 8.75 -10.81 -0.41
N VAL A 80 8.82 -11.72 -1.37
CA VAL A 80 7.84 -11.83 -2.47
C VAL A 80 6.80 -12.89 -2.13
N SER A 81 5.54 -12.52 -2.13
CA SER A 81 4.39 -13.39 -1.95
C SER A 81 3.68 -13.59 -3.28
N LEU A 82 3.54 -14.86 -3.67
CA LEU A 82 2.88 -15.29 -4.89
C LEU A 82 1.56 -15.98 -4.53
N SER A 83 0.47 -15.51 -5.14
CA SER A 83 -0.87 -16.09 -4.96
C SER A 83 -1.60 -16.17 -6.29
N SER A 84 -2.40 -17.21 -6.51
CA SER A 84 -3.16 -17.39 -7.74
C SER A 84 -4.61 -17.68 -7.43
N THR A 85 -5.50 -17.15 -8.27
CA THR A 85 -6.93 -17.50 -8.19
C THR A 85 -7.20 -18.83 -8.90
N THR A 86 -6.40 -19.13 -9.92
CA THR A 86 -6.43 -20.35 -10.73
C THR A 86 -5.48 -21.39 -10.16
N ALA A 87 -5.85 -22.67 -10.25
CA ALA A 87 -4.99 -23.77 -9.85
C ALA A 87 -3.75 -23.85 -10.76
N VAL A 88 -2.61 -24.16 -10.16
CA VAL A 88 -1.31 -24.28 -10.82
C VAL A 88 -0.66 -25.60 -10.43
N THR A 89 0.09 -26.20 -11.33
CA THR A 89 0.83 -27.44 -11.05
C THR A 89 2.06 -27.16 -10.18
N GLU A 90 2.54 -28.15 -9.43
CA GLU A 90 3.79 -28.02 -8.65
C GLU A 90 4.99 -27.56 -9.49
N SER A 91 5.11 -28.03 -10.73
CA SER A 91 6.17 -27.55 -11.65
C SER A 91 6.07 -26.05 -11.93
N GLN A 92 4.86 -25.51 -12.09
CA GLN A 92 4.65 -24.08 -12.31
C GLN A 92 5.00 -23.28 -11.05
N LYS A 93 4.69 -23.81 -9.86
CA LYS A 93 5.08 -23.22 -8.58
C LYS A 93 6.60 -23.13 -8.46
N GLU A 94 7.33 -24.20 -8.78
CA GLU A 94 8.79 -24.20 -8.74
C GLU A 94 9.40 -23.18 -9.71
N VAL A 95 8.87 -23.10 -10.94
CA VAL A 95 9.30 -22.13 -11.95
C VAL A 95 9.05 -20.70 -11.46
N ALA A 96 7.86 -20.41 -10.93
CA ALA A 96 7.53 -19.09 -10.41
C ALA A 96 8.44 -18.67 -9.24
N VAL A 97 8.72 -19.60 -8.33
CA VAL A 97 9.69 -19.40 -7.23
C VAL A 97 11.09 -19.16 -7.78
N GLY A 98 11.50 -19.92 -8.79
CA GLY A 98 12.80 -19.77 -9.45
C GLY A 98 12.96 -18.41 -10.14
N ILE A 99 11.93 -17.94 -10.83
CA ILE A 99 11.90 -16.62 -11.46
C ILE A 99 12.02 -15.52 -10.40
N ALA A 100 11.21 -15.58 -9.35
CA ALA A 100 11.26 -14.59 -8.27
C ALA A 100 12.64 -14.56 -7.58
N LYS A 101 13.24 -15.72 -7.30
CA LYS A 101 14.58 -15.81 -6.67
C LYS A 101 15.71 -15.25 -7.54
N LYS A 102 15.57 -15.22 -8.87
CA LYS A 102 16.58 -14.65 -9.77
C LYS A 102 16.64 -13.12 -9.71
N ILE A 103 15.62 -12.47 -9.16
CA ILE A 103 15.53 -11.02 -9.11
C ILE A 103 16.38 -10.48 -7.95
N LYS A 104 17.20 -9.48 -8.25
CA LYS A 104 18.14 -8.89 -7.27
C LYS A 104 17.38 -8.27 -6.10
N GLY A 105 17.84 -8.49 -4.87
CA GLY A 105 17.20 -7.90 -3.69
C GLY A 105 16.01 -8.69 -3.14
N VAL A 106 15.62 -9.79 -3.78
CA VAL A 106 14.70 -10.77 -3.19
C VAL A 106 15.42 -11.50 -2.06
N LYS A 107 14.87 -11.40 -0.85
CA LYS A 107 15.35 -12.06 0.36
C LYS A 107 14.66 -13.40 0.57
N ALA A 108 13.36 -13.46 0.30
CA ALA A 108 12.56 -14.66 0.44
C ALA A 108 11.41 -14.67 -0.57
N VAL A 109 10.93 -15.87 -0.89
CA VAL A 109 9.77 -16.07 -1.76
C VAL A 109 8.81 -17.02 -1.05
N SER A 110 7.58 -16.56 -0.84
CA SER A 110 6.45 -17.38 -0.38
C SER A 110 5.57 -17.68 -1.59
N ALA A 111 5.34 -18.98 -1.80
CA ALA A 111 4.45 -19.49 -2.84
C ALA A 111 3.31 -20.31 -2.22
N ASP A 112 3.00 -20.04 -0.95
CA ASP A 112 1.98 -20.74 -0.17
C ASP A 112 0.56 -20.38 -0.65
N GLY A 113 0.39 -19.23 -1.30
CA GLY A 113 -0.88 -18.78 -1.88
C GLY A 113 -1.16 -19.33 -3.29
N LEU A 114 -0.23 -20.10 -3.88
CA LEU A 114 -0.46 -20.77 -5.16
C LEU A 114 -1.23 -22.07 -4.89
N LYS A 115 -2.47 -22.13 -5.37
CA LYS A 115 -3.30 -23.33 -5.26
C LYS A 115 -2.70 -24.43 -6.13
N ALA A 116 -2.05 -25.41 -5.50
CA ALA A 116 -1.60 -26.61 -6.18
C ALA A 116 -2.80 -27.56 -6.41
N GLU A 117 -2.98 -28.01 -7.66
CA GLU A 117 -3.89 -29.11 -8.01
C GLU A 117 -3.15 -30.45 -8.02
#